data_AF-A0A355APJ8-F1
#
_entry.id   AF-A0A355APJ8-F1
#
_cell.length_a   1.000
_cell.length_b   1.000
_cell.length_c   1.000
_cell.angle_alpha   90.00
_cell.angle_beta   90.00
_cell.angle_gamma   90.00
#
_symmetry.space_group_name_H-M   'P 1'
#
loop_
_entity.id
_entity.type
_entity.pdbx_description
1 polymer ?
#
loop_
_entity_poly.entity_id
_entity_poly.type
_entity_poly.pdbx_seq_one_letter_code
_entity_poly.pdbx_strand_id
1 'polypeptide(L)'
;IQEMTNVDVFLGSRLSVEDVLEYGFSHVVVATGAHWRADGVGVSNWQPIQGSDQAHVLTPEHIYAGVAIADPVLVFDDDNFYLGAVIAEKLTGDGHAVTLVTTDSKVSSWTENTLEQHRIQARVLELGIEVVTAHTIAQIHADKVECACVFTNHLRTVTAGSVVMVTSRQPNNQIYLALRENPEKLASAGIRSVSAIGDCNNPSTIATAIYEGHRVARELDAAPVDPDMPFRREQIALASSV
;
A
#
# COMPACT_ATOMS: atom_id res chain seq x y z
N ILE A 1 22.89 1.40 -12.99
CA ILE A 1 22.37 2.77 -13.19
C ILE A 1 23.51 3.80 -13.15
N GLN A 2 24.38 3.82 -12.13
CA GLN A 2 25.51 4.76 -12.06
C GLN A 2 26.56 4.66 -13.20
N GLU A 3 26.48 3.63 -14.03
CA GLU A 3 27.37 3.44 -15.20
C GLU A 3 26.82 4.05 -16.50
N MET A 4 25.57 4.53 -16.51
CA MET A 4 24.97 5.14 -17.70
C MET A 4 25.34 6.62 -17.79
N THR A 5 26.03 7.04 -18.85
CA THR A 5 26.52 8.41 -19.03
C THR A 5 25.43 9.46 -19.25
N ASN A 6 24.18 9.04 -19.40
CA ASN A 6 23.01 9.86 -19.64
C ASN A 6 22.01 9.85 -18.47
N VAL A 7 22.46 9.43 -17.28
CA VAL A 7 21.62 9.36 -16.08
C VAL A 7 22.33 10.03 -14.91
N ASP A 8 21.74 11.11 -14.41
CA ASP A 8 22.16 11.76 -13.17
C ASP A 8 21.26 11.30 -12.01
N VAL A 9 21.88 10.94 -10.87
CA VAL A 9 21.17 10.42 -9.69
C VAL A 9 21.44 11.31 -8.47
N PHE A 10 20.37 11.86 -7.91
CA PHE A 10 20.42 12.72 -6.72
C PHE A 10 19.69 12.06 -5.55
N LEU A 11 20.45 11.46 -4.62
CA LEU A 11 19.89 10.83 -3.42
C LEU A 11 19.67 11.86 -2.30
N GLY A 12 18.76 11.55 -1.36
CA GLY A 12 18.45 12.46 -0.24
C GLY A 12 17.79 13.78 -0.66
N SER A 13 17.34 13.88 -1.91
CA SER A 13 16.80 15.11 -2.50
C SER A 13 15.28 15.01 -2.61
N ARG A 14 14.56 15.65 -1.68
CA ARG A 14 13.10 15.76 -1.74
C ARG A 14 12.72 17.03 -2.49
N LEU A 15 12.03 16.87 -3.62
CA LEU A 15 11.67 18.00 -4.49
C LEU A 15 10.33 18.62 -4.09
N SER A 16 10.26 19.95 -4.18
CA SER A 16 9.04 20.76 -4.19
C SER A 16 8.51 20.96 -5.62
N VAL A 17 7.34 21.59 -5.74
CA VAL A 17 6.77 21.96 -7.04
C VAL A 17 7.68 22.98 -7.74
N GLU A 18 8.17 23.95 -6.98
CA GLU A 18 9.07 25.01 -7.45
C GLU A 18 10.37 24.43 -8.00
N ASP A 19 10.99 23.49 -7.27
CA ASP A 19 12.21 22.82 -7.75
C ASP A 19 11.96 22.17 -9.11
N VAL A 20 10.86 21.42 -9.26
CA VAL A 20 10.51 20.73 -10.52
C VAL A 20 10.35 21.71 -11.69
N LEU A 21 9.74 22.87 -11.46
CA LEU A 21 9.55 23.91 -12.47
C LEU A 21 10.89 24.55 -12.88
N GLU A 22 11.87 24.61 -12.00
CA GLU A 22 13.17 25.24 -12.25
C GLU A 22 14.17 24.36 -13.00
N TYR A 23 14.07 23.03 -12.91
CA TYR A 23 15.02 22.10 -13.55
C TYR A 23 15.01 22.16 -15.10
N GLY A 24 13.95 22.66 -15.72
CA GLY A 24 13.85 22.77 -17.19
C GLY A 24 13.68 21.43 -17.92
N PHE A 25 13.18 20.39 -17.24
CA PHE A 25 12.87 19.11 -17.87
C PHE A 25 11.63 19.19 -18.76
N SER A 26 11.65 18.51 -19.91
CA SER A 26 10.48 18.47 -20.81
C SER A 26 9.39 17.50 -20.36
N HIS A 27 9.73 16.47 -19.58
CA HIS A 27 8.80 15.45 -19.11
C HIS A 27 9.09 15.13 -17.65
N VAL A 28 8.04 15.08 -16.84
CA VAL A 28 8.14 14.79 -15.40
C VAL A 28 7.32 13.55 -15.09
N VAL A 29 7.97 12.53 -14.50
CA VAL A 29 7.32 11.32 -14.02
C VAL A 29 7.40 11.30 -12.50
N VAL A 30 6.26 11.35 -11.83
CA VAL A 30 6.14 11.33 -10.38
C VAL A 30 5.95 9.89 -9.90
N ALA A 31 6.95 9.37 -9.20
CA ALA A 31 6.99 7.99 -8.69
C ALA A 31 7.26 7.96 -7.16
N THR A 32 6.58 8.84 -6.42
CA THR A 32 6.80 9.11 -4.98
C THR A 32 6.20 8.07 -4.01
N GLY A 33 5.72 6.94 -4.54
CA GLY A 33 5.22 5.82 -3.74
C GLY A 33 3.94 6.11 -2.97
N ALA A 34 3.77 5.40 -1.84
CA ALA A 34 2.62 5.50 -0.95
C ALA A 34 3.04 5.22 0.50
N HIS A 35 2.14 5.48 1.45
CA HIS A 35 2.32 5.15 2.87
C HIS A 35 1.13 4.36 3.41
N TRP A 36 1.35 3.46 4.37
CA TRP A 36 0.26 2.78 5.06
C TRP A 36 -0.57 3.75 5.89
N ARG A 37 -1.88 3.50 5.92
CA ARG A 37 -2.81 4.30 6.72
C ARG A 37 -2.85 3.78 8.15
N ALA A 38 -2.78 4.71 9.11
CA ALA A 38 -2.98 4.40 10.53
C ALA A 38 -4.46 4.43 10.95
N ASP A 39 -5.34 5.01 10.13
CA ASP A 39 -6.74 5.25 10.49
C ASP A 39 -7.65 4.01 10.35
N GLY A 40 -7.09 2.89 9.87
CA GLY A 40 -7.80 1.63 9.69
C GLY A 40 -8.70 1.57 8.45
N VAL A 41 -8.71 2.60 7.60
CA VAL A 41 -9.40 2.55 6.30
C VAL A 41 -8.70 1.51 5.40
N GLY A 42 -9.51 0.66 4.77
CA GLY A 42 -9.02 -0.54 4.09
C GLY A 42 -10.07 -1.17 3.18
N VAL A 43 -10.00 -2.49 3.06
CA VAL A 43 -10.95 -3.29 2.29
C VAL A 43 -12.30 -3.32 2.98
N SER A 44 -12.30 -3.53 4.30
CA SER A 44 -13.51 -3.74 5.08
C SER A 44 -14.07 -2.45 5.69
N ASN A 45 -13.20 -1.47 5.95
CA ASN A 45 -13.58 -0.19 6.57
C ASN A 45 -13.38 0.96 5.59
N TRP A 46 -14.47 1.67 5.24
CA TRP A 46 -14.42 2.84 4.35
C TRP A 46 -14.31 4.17 5.10
N GLN A 47 -14.39 4.15 6.44
CA GLN A 47 -14.20 5.31 7.32
C GLN A 47 -13.12 5.01 8.38
N PRO A 48 -12.46 6.05 8.91
CA PRO A 48 -11.55 5.91 10.04
C PRO A 48 -12.19 5.17 11.21
N ILE A 49 -11.45 4.22 11.79
CA ILE A 49 -11.87 3.47 12.96
C ILE A 49 -11.81 4.39 14.19
N GLN A 50 -12.81 4.33 15.05
CA GLN A 50 -12.83 5.12 16.27
C GLN A 50 -11.64 4.77 17.18
N GLY A 51 -10.86 5.79 17.57
CA GLY A 51 -9.66 5.65 18.39
C GLY A 51 -8.38 5.31 17.61
N SER A 52 -8.42 5.33 16.27
CA SER A 52 -7.25 5.09 15.42
C SER A 52 -6.22 6.24 15.41
N ASP A 53 -6.56 7.38 15.99
CA ASP A 53 -5.71 8.56 16.16
C ASP A 53 -4.83 8.52 17.42
N GLN A 54 -4.96 7.46 18.23
CA GLN A 54 -4.18 7.30 19.45
C GLN A 54 -2.69 7.00 19.16
N ALA A 55 -1.80 7.45 20.03
CA ALA A 55 -0.35 7.38 19.83
C ALA A 55 0.23 5.95 19.76
N HIS A 56 -0.49 4.96 20.28
CA HIS A 56 -0.10 3.54 20.22
C HIS A 56 -0.65 2.81 18.99
N VAL A 57 -1.30 3.54 18.07
CA VAL A 57 -1.69 3.03 16.76
C VAL A 57 -0.55 3.30 15.77
N LEU A 58 -0.02 2.22 15.22
CA LEU A 58 1.21 2.18 14.43
C LEU A 58 0.91 1.66 13.03
N THR A 59 1.88 1.84 12.14
CA THR A 59 1.85 1.31 10.76
C THR A 59 3.09 0.45 10.53
N PRO A 60 3.16 -0.34 9.45
CA PRO A 60 4.37 -1.05 9.08
C PRO A 60 5.63 -0.17 9.05
N GLU A 61 5.55 1.06 8.54
CA GLU A 61 6.70 1.99 8.53
C GLU A 61 7.19 2.32 9.93
N HIS A 62 6.30 2.48 10.90
CA HIS A 62 6.69 2.69 12.30
C HIS A 62 7.46 1.49 12.86
N ILE A 63 7.04 0.26 12.51
CA ILE A 63 7.73 -0.97 12.92
C ILE A 63 9.13 -1.05 12.31
N TYR A 64 9.27 -0.69 11.04
CA TYR A 64 10.58 -0.64 10.37
C TYR A 64 11.47 0.49 10.91
N ALA A 65 10.88 1.60 11.34
CA ALA A 65 11.58 2.72 11.96
C ALA A 65 12.03 2.42 13.40
N GLY A 66 11.59 1.31 14.00
CA GLY A 66 11.97 0.91 15.35
C GLY A 66 11.37 1.80 16.44
N VAL A 67 10.14 2.28 16.25
CA VAL A 67 9.43 3.01 17.32
C VAL A 67 9.23 2.11 18.55
N ALA A 68 9.08 2.72 19.72
CA ALA A 68 8.78 1.96 20.93
C ALA A 68 7.38 1.32 20.84
N ILE A 69 7.29 0.06 21.26
CA ILE A 69 6.07 -0.75 21.20
C ILE A 69 5.71 -1.19 22.62
N ALA A 70 4.44 -1.05 22.98
CA ALA A 70 3.92 -1.51 24.27
C ALA A 70 3.20 -2.85 24.11
N ASP A 71 3.59 -3.83 24.91
CA ASP A 71 2.98 -5.16 24.92
C ASP A 71 1.62 -5.20 25.64
N PRO A 72 0.73 -6.14 25.27
CA PRO A 72 0.79 -6.99 24.08
C PRO A 72 0.43 -6.21 22.79
N VAL A 73 0.77 -6.75 21.63
CA VAL A 73 0.58 -6.09 20.33
C VAL A 73 -0.53 -6.76 19.53
N LEU A 74 -1.47 -5.97 19.03
CA LEU A 74 -2.44 -6.41 18.05
C LEU A 74 -1.97 -6.00 16.65
N VAL A 75 -1.87 -6.96 15.72
CA VAL A 75 -1.69 -6.68 14.29
C VAL A 75 -3.04 -6.84 13.61
N PHE A 76 -3.53 -5.79 12.96
CA PHE A 76 -4.78 -5.83 12.20
C PHE A 76 -4.46 -5.93 10.71
N ASP A 77 -4.75 -7.09 10.12
CA ASP A 77 -4.53 -7.38 8.70
C ASP A 77 -5.86 -7.35 7.94
N ASP A 78 -6.08 -6.26 7.22
CA ASP A 78 -7.17 -6.07 6.26
C ASP A 78 -6.65 -5.89 4.81
N ASP A 79 -5.33 -6.02 4.61
CA ASP A 79 -4.69 -6.11 3.28
C ASP A 79 -4.76 -7.54 2.72
N ASN A 80 -4.69 -8.53 3.63
CA ASN A 80 -4.85 -9.96 3.36
C ASN A 80 -3.82 -10.57 2.39
N PHE A 81 -2.75 -9.84 2.06
CA PHE A 81 -1.62 -10.39 1.32
C PHE A 81 -0.53 -10.89 2.27
N TYR A 82 0.73 -10.50 2.10
CA TYR A 82 1.84 -11.06 2.90
C TYR A 82 2.17 -10.23 4.15
N LEU A 83 1.88 -8.93 4.15
CA LEU A 83 2.52 -8.01 5.10
C LEU A 83 2.03 -8.18 6.54
N GLY A 84 0.74 -8.48 6.75
CA GLY A 84 0.19 -8.71 8.08
C GLY A 84 0.91 -9.83 8.82
N ALA A 85 1.11 -10.97 8.14
CA ALA A 85 1.86 -12.11 8.68
C ALA A 85 3.35 -11.79 8.90
N VAL A 86 4.00 -11.06 7.98
CA VAL A 86 5.41 -10.66 8.13
C VAL A 86 5.62 -9.74 9.33
N ILE A 87 4.73 -8.77 9.53
CA ILE A 87 4.78 -7.87 10.69
C ILE A 87 4.56 -8.64 11.99
N ALA A 88 3.57 -9.54 12.02
CA ALA A 88 3.31 -10.38 13.19
C ALA A 88 4.52 -11.28 13.54
N GLU A 89 5.09 -11.96 12.55
CA GLU A 89 6.30 -12.78 12.74
C GLU A 89 7.49 -11.96 13.23
N LYS A 90 7.74 -10.77 12.65
CA LYS A 90 8.81 -9.87 13.10
C LYS A 90 8.63 -9.50 14.57
N LEU A 91 7.44 -9.04 14.96
CA LEU A 91 7.16 -8.59 16.32
C LEU A 91 7.31 -9.71 17.35
N THR A 92 6.84 -10.92 17.02
CA THR A 92 7.07 -12.11 17.85
C THR A 92 8.57 -12.44 17.94
N GLY A 93 9.31 -12.33 16.84
CA GLY A 93 10.76 -12.51 16.81
C GLY A 93 11.52 -11.49 17.67
N ASP A 94 10.99 -10.26 17.78
CA ASP A 94 11.52 -9.20 18.65
C ASP A 94 11.12 -9.38 20.13
N GLY A 95 10.31 -10.41 20.45
CA GLY A 95 9.94 -10.78 21.82
C GLY A 95 8.57 -10.29 22.28
N HIS A 96 7.76 -9.70 21.39
CA HIS A 96 6.42 -9.21 21.72
C HIS A 96 5.37 -10.32 21.74
N ALA A 97 4.37 -10.17 22.60
CA ALA A 97 3.18 -11.03 22.59
C ALA A 97 2.20 -10.51 21.53
N VAL A 98 1.96 -11.29 20.48
CA VAL A 98 1.20 -10.84 19.30
C VAL A 98 -0.14 -11.57 19.14
N THR A 99 -1.19 -10.80 18.92
CA THR A 99 -2.48 -11.29 18.38
C THR A 99 -2.67 -10.71 16.98
N LEU A 100 -2.80 -11.58 15.97
CA LEU A 100 -3.11 -11.20 14.59
C LEU A 100 -4.63 -11.31 14.36
N VAL A 101 -5.26 -10.17 14.07
CA VAL A 101 -6.69 -10.08 13.74
C VAL A 101 -6.83 -9.82 12.24
N THR A 102 -7.70 -10.58 11.58
CA THR A 102 -8.00 -10.40 10.15
C THR A 102 -9.48 -10.58 9.87
N THR A 103 -9.96 -9.85 8.87
CA THR A 103 -11.33 -9.91 8.38
C THR A 103 -11.60 -11.19 7.57
N ASP A 104 -10.56 -11.81 7.02
CA ASP A 104 -10.70 -13.06 6.28
C ASP A 104 -10.76 -14.29 7.20
N SER A 105 -11.20 -15.41 6.64
CA SER A 105 -11.29 -16.73 7.26
C SER A 105 -9.95 -17.37 7.61
N LYS A 106 -8.86 -16.84 7.06
CA LYS A 106 -7.48 -17.35 7.20
C LYS A 106 -6.47 -16.22 7.04
N VAL A 107 -5.29 -16.40 7.63
CA VAL A 107 -4.18 -15.44 7.50
C VAL A 107 -3.68 -15.41 6.07
N SER A 108 -3.42 -14.20 5.56
CA SER A 108 -2.78 -13.97 4.26
C SER A 108 -3.47 -14.66 3.09
N SER A 109 -4.80 -14.61 3.02
CA SER A 109 -5.61 -15.38 2.06
C SER A 109 -5.20 -15.17 0.60
N TRP A 110 -4.79 -13.96 0.20
CA TRP A 110 -4.38 -13.69 -1.18
C TRP A 110 -3.17 -14.50 -1.63
N THR A 111 -2.35 -14.96 -0.68
CA THR A 111 -1.18 -15.81 -0.94
C THR A 111 -1.54 -17.25 -1.36
N GLU A 112 -2.82 -17.60 -1.47
CA GLU A 112 -3.25 -18.79 -2.20
C GLU A 112 -2.85 -18.71 -3.67
N ASN A 113 -2.91 -17.51 -4.25
CA ASN A 113 -2.50 -17.25 -5.64
C ASN A 113 -0.98 -17.36 -5.83
N THR A 114 -0.20 -17.32 -4.75
CA THR A 114 1.26 -17.48 -4.77
C THR A 114 1.72 -18.83 -4.22
N LEU A 115 0.77 -19.70 -3.81
CA LEU A 115 1.00 -21.02 -3.22
C LEU A 115 1.70 -21.00 -1.85
N GLU A 116 1.72 -19.86 -1.17
CA GLU A 116 2.44 -19.67 0.10
C GLU A 116 1.53 -19.80 1.33
N GLN A 117 0.21 -19.63 1.17
CA GLN A 117 -0.76 -19.48 2.26
C GLN A 117 -0.63 -20.55 3.35
N HIS A 118 -0.60 -21.83 2.95
CA HIS A 118 -0.51 -22.94 3.89
C HIS A 118 0.77 -22.91 4.75
N ARG A 119 1.89 -22.42 4.19
CA ARG A 119 3.17 -22.29 4.90
C ARG A 119 3.17 -21.07 5.82
N ILE A 120 2.62 -19.95 5.34
CA ILE A 120 2.52 -18.72 6.13
C ILE A 120 1.66 -18.98 7.37
N GLN A 121 0.48 -19.57 7.20
CA GLN A 121 -0.39 -19.87 8.33
C GLN A 121 0.24 -20.89 9.29
N ALA A 122 0.88 -21.95 8.79
CA ALA A 122 1.60 -22.90 9.65
C ALA A 122 2.67 -22.18 10.48
N ARG A 123 3.48 -21.33 9.84
CA ARG A 123 4.54 -20.55 10.51
C ARG A 123 3.98 -19.65 11.61
N VAL A 124 2.91 -18.89 11.32
CA VAL A 124 2.26 -18.00 12.30
C VAL A 124 1.78 -18.79 13.53
N LEU A 125 1.15 -19.96 13.32
CA LEU A 125 0.67 -20.81 14.41
C LEU A 125 1.81 -21.48 15.19
N GLU A 126 2.87 -21.92 14.53
CA GLU A 126 4.06 -22.52 15.16
C GLU A 126 4.83 -21.51 16.03
N LEU A 127 4.78 -20.22 15.69
CA LEU A 127 5.32 -19.13 16.50
C LEU A 127 4.46 -18.81 17.73
N GLY A 128 3.29 -19.44 17.88
CA GLY A 128 2.39 -19.20 19.00
C GLY A 128 1.62 -17.88 18.90
N ILE A 129 1.57 -17.26 17.72
CA ILE A 129 0.77 -16.05 17.48
C ILE A 129 -0.71 -16.42 17.58
N GLU A 130 -1.45 -15.70 18.42
CA GLU A 130 -2.90 -15.86 18.49
C GLU A 130 -3.53 -15.30 17.21
N VAL A 131 -4.40 -16.09 16.56
CA VAL A 131 -5.07 -15.68 15.33
C VAL A 131 -6.57 -15.52 15.57
N VAL A 132 -7.10 -14.35 15.22
CA VAL A 132 -8.53 -14.05 15.24
C VAL A 132 -9.00 -13.74 13.82
N THR A 133 -9.61 -14.74 13.18
CA THR A 133 -10.17 -14.62 11.82
C THR A 133 -11.61 -14.13 11.85
N ALA A 134 -12.10 -13.67 10.70
CA ALA A 134 -13.47 -13.18 10.52
C ALA A 134 -13.86 -12.04 11.47
N HIS A 135 -12.89 -11.20 11.86
CA HIS A 135 -13.14 -10.04 12.72
C HIS A 135 -12.52 -8.76 12.14
N THR A 136 -13.27 -7.67 12.22
CA THR A 136 -12.75 -6.30 12.02
C THR A 136 -12.60 -5.60 13.37
N ILE A 137 -11.84 -4.50 13.42
CA ILE A 137 -11.83 -3.63 14.60
C ILE A 137 -13.05 -2.73 14.57
N ALA A 138 -13.84 -2.75 15.65
CA ALA A 138 -14.95 -1.82 15.86
C ALA A 138 -14.49 -0.53 16.55
N GLN A 139 -13.64 -0.65 17.58
CA GLN A 139 -13.12 0.49 18.33
C GLN A 139 -11.78 0.17 19.01
N ILE A 140 -10.91 1.17 19.09
CA ILE A 140 -9.63 1.11 19.81
C ILE A 140 -9.75 1.94 21.08
N HIS A 141 -9.36 1.34 22.21
CA HIS A 141 -9.23 2.01 23.50
C HIS A 141 -7.76 2.08 23.91
N ALA A 142 -7.49 2.62 25.10
CA ALA A 142 -6.14 2.83 25.61
C ALA A 142 -5.36 1.53 25.85
N ASP A 143 -6.03 0.46 26.29
CA ASP A 143 -5.42 -0.81 26.73
C ASP A 143 -6.05 -2.05 26.08
N LYS A 144 -7.02 -1.85 25.19
CA LYS A 144 -7.79 -2.93 24.55
C LYS A 144 -8.37 -2.49 23.22
N VAL A 145 -8.71 -3.48 22.40
CA VAL A 145 -9.38 -3.33 21.11
C VAL A 145 -10.65 -4.15 21.12
N GLU A 146 -11.75 -3.55 20.71
CA GLU A 146 -13.01 -4.24 20.46
C GLU A 146 -13.05 -4.67 19.00
N CYS A 147 -13.07 -5.98 18.78
CA CYS A 147 -13.17 -6.60 17.47
C CYS A 147 -14.60 -7.12 17.26
N ALA A 148 -15.20 -6.85 16.11
CA ALA A 148 -16.53 -7.34 15.77
C ALA A 148 -16.42 -8.48 14.75
N CYS A 149 -17.12 -9.58 15.01
CA CYS A 149 -17.30 -10.64 14.01
C CYS A 149 -17.98 -10.06 12.76
N VAL A 150 -17.37 -10.22 11.58
CA VAL A 150 -17.87 -9.64 10.33
C VAL A 150 -19.22 -10.20 9.88
N PHE A 151 -19.66 -11.31 10.47
CA PHE A 151 -20.94 -11.95 10.15
C PHE A 151 -22.06 -11.61 11.14
N THR A 152 -21.75 -11.48 12.43
CA THR A 152 -22.77 -11.37 13.49
C THR A 152 -22.71 -10.08 14.28
N ASN A 153 -21.65 -9.28 14.10
CA ASN A 153 -21.32 -8.12 14.93
C ASN A 153 -21.13 -8.44 16.42
N HIS A 154 -21.00 -9.73 16.79
CA HIS A 154 -20.65 -10.08 18.16
C HIS A 154 -19.26 -9.52 18.47
N LEU A 155 -19.17 -8.83 19.61
CA LEU A 155 -17.94 -8.20 20.04
C LEU A 155 -17.06 -9.20 20.79
N ARG A 156 -15.77 -9.13 20.51
CA ARG A 156 -14.68 -9.78 21.21
C ARG A 156 -13.68 -8.71 21.61
N THR A 157 -13.27 -8.71 22.87
CA THR A 157 -12.22 -7.81 23.36
C THR A 157 -10.86 -8.51 23.28
N VAL A 158 -9.85 -7.79 22.78
CA VAL A 158 -8.44 -8.19 22.78
C VAL A 158 -7.64 -7.13 23.54
N THR A 159 -6.86 -7.53 24.54
CA THR A 159 -5.94 -6.61 25.24
C THR A 159 -4.80 -6.24 24.30
N ALA A 160 -4.45 -4.96 24.22
CA ALA A 160 -3.36 -4.48 23.39
C ALA A 160 -2.79 -3.16 23.93
N GLY A 161 -1.49 -3.11 24.16
CA GLY A 161 -0.73 -1.89 24.43
C GLY A 161 -0.34 -1.16 23.14
N SER A 162 -0.33 -1.83 21.99
CA SER A 162 -0.08 -1.24 20.68
C SER A 162 -0.89 -1.94 19.59
N VAL A 163 -1.29 -1.19 18.57
CA VAL A 163 -2.09 -1.68 17.43
C VAL A 163 -1.37 -1.36 16.14
N VAL A 164 -0.99 -2.36 15.35
CA VAL A 164 -0.35 -2.16 14.05
C VAL A 164 -1.38 -2.34 12.94
N MET A 165 -1.62 -1.28 12.17
CA MET A 165 -2.58 -1.24 11.08
C MET A 165 -1.94 -1.68 9.76
N VAL A 166 -2.35 -2.84 9.26
CA VAL A 166 -2.00 -3.34 7.93
C VAL A 166 -3.28 -3.39 7.10
N THR A 167 -3.76 -2.21 6.68
CA THR A 167 -5.05 -2.07 5.99
C THR A 167 -4.89 -1.69 4.52
N SER A 168 -4.85 -0.40 4.19
CA SER A 168 -4.57 0.10 2.85
C SER A 168 -3.46 1.14 2.87
N ARG A 169 -3.02 1.53 1.68
CA ARG A 169 -2.01 2.56 1.48
C ARG A 169 -2.62 3.80 0.84
N GLN A 170 -2.15 4.96 1.29
CA GLN A 170 -2.46 6.26 0.71
C GLN A 170 -1.37 6.65 -0.30
N PRO A 171 -1.71 6.93 -1.57
CA PRO A 171 -0.74 7.43 -2.53
C PRO A 171 -0.11 8.77 -2.10
N ASN A 172 1.20 8.92 -2.34
CA ASN A 172 1.95 10.15 -2.11
C ASN A 172 1.96 11.05 -3.35
N ASN A 173 0.80 11.50 -3.80
CA ASN A 173 0.62 12.17 -5.09
C ASN A 173 0.48 13.70 -5.00
N GLN A 174 0.77 14.31 -3.86
CA GLN A 174 0.52 15.74 -3.63
C GLN A 174 1.28 16.62 -4.62
N ILE A 175 2.56 16.32 -4.89
CA ILE A 175 3.36 17.06 -5.87
C ILE A 175 2.80 16.91 -7.29
N TYR A 176 2.33 15.71 -7.65
CA TYR A 176 1.69 15.47 -8.95
C TYR A 176 0.42 16.29 -9.10
N LEU A 177 -0.46 16.27 -8.09
CA LEU A 177 -1.70 17.03 -8.10
C LEU A 177 -1.43 18.54 -8.19
N ALA A 178 -0.50 19.05 -7.38
CA ALA A 178 -0.14 20.48 -7.40
C ALA A 178 0.48 20.93 -8.74
N LEU A 179 1.31 20.09 -9.38
CA LEU A 179 1.81 20.38 -10.73
C LEU A 179 0.67 20.45 -11.76
N ARG A 180 -0.30 19.54 -11.65
CA ARG A 180 -1.47 19.46 -12.55
C ARG A 180 -2.46 20.60 -12.39
N GLU A 181 -2.49 21.28 -11.24
CA GLU A 181 -3.37 22.42 -10.98
C GLU A 181 -3.05 23.65 -11.83
N ASN A 182 -1.80 23.80 -12.31
CA ASN A 182 -1.40 24.98 -13.09
C ASN A 182 -0.67 24.64 -14.40
N PRO A 183 -1.42 24.25 -15.45
CA PRO A 183 -0.85 23.91 -16.76
C PRO A 183 -0.05 25.05 -17.42
N GLU A 184 -0.42 26.31 -17.16
CA GLU A 184 0.29 27.47 -17.72
C GLU A 184 1.70 27.61 -17.16
N LYS A 185 1.87 27.35 -15.86
CA LYS A 185 3.20 27.30 -15.22
C LYS A 185 4.05 26.18 -15.79
N LEU A 186 3.46 24.99 -16.00
CA LEU A 186 4.17 23.87 -16.63
C LEU A 186 4.68 24.25 -18.03
N ALA A 187 3.81 24.83 -18.86
CA ALA A 187 4.17 25.26 -20.21
C ALA A 187 5.26 26.34 -20.20
N SER A 188 5.17 27.31 -19.27
CA SER A 188 6.17 28.38 -19.11
C SER A 188 7.53 27.85 -18.65
N ALA A 189 7.55 26.76 -17.87
CA ALA A 189 8.75 26.04 -17.45
C ALA A 189 9.29 25.08 -18.53
N GLY A 190 8.62 24.96 -19.68
CA GLY A 190 9.02 24.05 -20.76
C GLY A 190 8.62 22.59 -20.55
N ILE A 191 7.81 22.29 -19.52
CA ILE A 191 7.30 20.95 -19.23
C ILE A 191 6.11 20.64 -20.15
N ARG A 192 6.24 19.57 -20.93
CA ARG A 192 5.25 19.10 -21.92
C ARG A 192 4.30 18.06 -21.35
N SER A 193 4.76 17.25 -20.40
CA SER A 193 3.90 16.27 -19.72
C SER A 193 4.32 16.04 -18.27
N VAL A 194 3.31 15.75 -17.45
CA VAL A 194 3.46 15.29 -16.07
C VAL A 194 2.59 14.06 -15.89
N SER A 195 3.17 12.95 -15.43
CA SER A 195 2.45 11.70 -15.13
C SER A 195 2.77 11.22 -13.72
N ALA A 196 1.85 10.47 -13.11
CA ALA A 196 2.09 9.71 -11.89
C ALA A 196 2.13 8.21 -12.23
N ILE A 197 3.04 7.46 -11.61
CA ILE A 197 3.18 6.01 -11.81
C ILE A 197 3.38 5.26 -10.49
N GLY A 198 3.18 3.95 -10.55
CA GLY A 198 3.33 3.02 -9.44
C GLY A 198 2.39 3.37 -8.29
N ASP A 199 2.87 3.14 -7.06
CA ASP A 199 2.05 3.35 -5.87
C ASP A 199 1.65 4.82 -5.66
N CYS A 200 2.36 5.79 -6.28
CA CYS A 200 1.94 7.20 -6.29
C CYS A 200 0.63 7.39 -7.06
N ASN A 201 0.39 6.62 -8.11
CA ASN A 201 -0.85 6.68 -8.86
C ASN A 201 -1.91 5.78 -8.23
N ASN A 202 -1.55 4.52 -7.99
CA ASN A 202 -2.46 3.51 -7.44
C ASN A 202 -1.66 2.44 -6.69
N PRO A 203 -1.65 2.44 -5.34
CA PRO A 203 -0.95 1.45 -4.54
C PRO A 203 -1.32 0.02 -4.93
N SER A 204 -0.33 -0.79 -5.29
CA SER A 204 -0.54 -2.16 -5.76
C SER A 204 0.66 -3.06 -5.46
N THR A 205 0.79 -4.17 -6.16
CA THR A 205 1.96 -5.05 -6.06
C THR A 205 3.21 -4.36 -6.62
N ILE A 206 4.38 -4.82 -6.20
CA ILE A 206 5.67 -4.41 -6.76
C ILE A 206 5.71 -4.63 -8.28
N ALA A 207 5.11 -5.72 -8.77
CA ALA A 207 5.03 -6.01 -10.20
C ALA A 207 4.27 -4.92 -10.98
N THR A 208 3.20 -4.38 -10.42
CA THR A 208 2.45 -3.26 -11.00
C THR A 208 3.31 -2.00 -11.09
N ALA A 209 4.05 -1.66 -10.02
CA ALA A 209 4.93 -0.49 -10.02
C ALA A 209 6.05 -0.61 -11.08
N ILE A 210 6.65 -1.80 -11.21
CA ILE A 210 7.64 -2.09 -12.26
C ILE A 210 7.00 -1.98 -13.65
N TYR A 211 5.82 -2.56 -13.84
CA TYR A 211 5.09 -2.52 -15.11
C TYR A 211 4.82 -1.08 -15.54
N GLU A 212 4.31 -0.23 -14.64
CA GLU A 212 3.99 1.16 -14.98
C GLU A 212 5.24 1.98 -15.29
N GLY A 213 6.36 1.75 -14.60
CA GLY A 213 7.65 2.35 -14.93
C GLY A 213 8.14 1.95 -16.33
N HIS A 214 8.02 0.67 -16.68
CA HIS A 214 8.34 0.22 -18.04
C HIS A 214 7.39 0.79 -19.10
N ARG A 215 6.09 0.89 -18.79
CA ARG A 215 5.08 1.41 -19.71
C ARG A 215 5.34 2.87 -20.06
N VAL A 216 5.50 3.73 -19.04
CA VAL A 216 5.71 5.17 -19.28
C VAL A 216 6.98 5.44 -20.08
N ALA A 217 8.05 4.66 -19.84
CA ALA A 217 9.29 4.78 -20.59
C ALA A 217 9.14 4.38 -22.06
N ARG A 218 8.30 3.37 -22.37
CA ARG A 218 8.02 2.94 -23.76
C ARG A 218 7.09 3.87 -24.50
N GLU A 219 6.15 4.50 -23.80
CA GLU A 219 5.10 5.32 -24.39
C GLU A 219 5.47 6.81 -24.49
N LEU A 220 6.57 7.26 -23.87
CA LEU A 220 6.95 8.68 -23.74
C LEU A 220 6.89 9.45 -25.07
N ASP A 221 7.50 8.91 -26.12
CA ASP A 221 7.50 9.48 -27.48
C ASP A 221 6.72 8.60 -28.49
N ALA A 222 6.01 7.59 -27.99
CA ALA A 222 5.31 6.59 -28.80
C ALA A 222 3.99 6.21 -28.15
N ALA A 223 3.12 7.20 -27.95
CA ALA A 223 1.81 7.00 -27.36
C ALA A 223 1.01 5.96 -28.16
N PRO A 224 0.22 5.10 -27.49
CA PRO A 224 -0.62 4.13 -28.17
C PRO A 224 -1.64 4.81 -29.07
N VAL A 225 -1.91 4.18 -30.23
CA VAL A 225 -2.93 4.66 -31.17
C VAL A 225 -4.32 4.70 -30.53
N ASP A 226 -4.61 3.69 -29.71
CA ASP A 226 -5.79 3.62 -28.86
C ASP A 226 -5.35 3.51 -27.39
N PRO A 227 -5.47 4.58 -26.59
CA PRO A 227 -5.13 4.56 -25.17
C PRO A 227 -5.97 3.61 -24.31
N ASP A 228 -7.22 3.34 -24.72
CA ASP A 228 -8.11 2.42 -24.00
C ASP A 228 -7.78 0.95 -24.34
N MET A 229 -7.08 0.73 -25.46
CA MET A 229 -6.66 -0.58 -25.94
C MET A 229 -5.22 -0.55 -26.46
N PRO A 230 -4.22 -0.28 -25.60
CA PRO A 230 -2.83 -0.09 -26.02
C PRO A 230 -2.11 -1.40 -26.40
N PHE A 231 -2.85 -2.50 -26.54
CA PHE A 231 -2.32 -3.82 -26.84
C PHE A 231 -3.20 -4.54 -27.86
N ARG A 232 -2.58 -5.42 -28.65
CA ARG A 232 -3.30 -6.28 -29.58
C ARG A 232 -4.13 -7.29 -28.79
N ARG A 233 -5.40 -7.44 -29.17
CA ARG A 233 -6.31 -8.42 -28.59
C ARG A 233 -6.49 -9.60 -29.53
N GLU A 234 -6.41 -10.79 -28.98
CA GLU A 234 -6.84 -11.99 -29.67
C GLU A 234 -8.36 -12.10 -29.54
N GLN A 235 -9.07 -11.75 -30.61
CA GLN A 235 -10.52 -11.89 -30.70
C GLN A 235 -10.87 -13.03 -31.64
N ILE A 236 -11.85 -13.85 -31.25
CA ILE A 236 -12.45 -14.82 -32.15
C ILE A 236 -13.26 -14.03 -33.18
N ALA A 237 -12.94 -14.19 -34.46
CA ALA A 237 -13.77 -13.63 -35.53
C ALA A 237 -15.13 -14.34 -35.51
N LEU A 238 -16.20 -13.61 -35.16
CA LEU A 238 -17.55 -14.11 -35.30
C LEU A 238 -17.87 -14.17 -36.80
N ALA A 239 -18.42 -15.30 -37.26
CA ALA A 239 -18.89 -15.41 -38.63
C ALA A 239 -19.94 -14.33 -38.89
N SER A 240 -19.76 -13.55 -39.95
CA SER A 240 -20.75 -12.55 -40.36
C SER A 240 -22.10 -13.23 -40.54
N SER A 241 -23.13 -12.76 -39.84
CA SER A 241 -24.51 -13.20 -40.05
C SER A 241 -24.86 -12.98 -41.52
N VAL A 242 -25.19 -14.06 -42.23
CA VAL A 242 -25.64 -14.04 -43.63
C VAL A 242 -27.05 -13.47 -43.72
#